data_AF-A0A7Y8G0V9-F1
#
_entry.id   AF-A0A7Y8G0V9-F1
#
_cell.length_a   1.000
_cell.length_b   1.000
_cell.length_c   1.000
_cell.angle_alpha   90.00
_cell.angle_beta   90.00
_cell.angle_gamma   90.00
#
_symmetry.space_group_name_H-M   'P 1'
#
loop_
_entity.id
_entity.type
_entity.pdbx_description
1 polymer ?
#
loop_
_entity_poly.entity_id
_entity_poly.type
_entity_poly.pdbx_seq_one_letter_code
_entity_poly.pdbx_strand_id
1 'polypeptide(L)'
;MANYLDLTQRREIEALASTFTARTEWPTWLLLIGVYAGWFAVILGSHWLGLGLSLLLLIPIVTLWLSVQHELLHGHPTRSLRLNKLLGYAPFAVWYPYTLYRDSHLLHHNDEDLTLPGIDPESRYLNQQQWDNSSLFERGVHWLTKTVLGRFVLAAPLAIARLARHEFRRLPQVWPMWLAHGAVTVLMLSFIAHYSALSVWHYLLLVSVPALSLASIRSYYEHRPHPQPEQRTVLNEASWPWTWLFLNNNLHLVHHDLPKLPWYLLPTVYRARREQWVARSGGFLVQGYGQLISRHGLKAIDSPRHPFA
;
A
#
# COMPACT_ATOMS: atom_id res chain seq x y z
N MET A 1 -16.69 -1.98 -8.44
CA MET A 1 -18.02 -1.96 -7.77
C MET A 1 -17.95 -2.89 -6.58
N ALA A 2 -18.82 -2.76 -5.57
CA ALA A 2 -18.78 -3.72 -4.46
C ALA A 2 -19.33 -5.07 -4.90
N ASN A 3 -18.55 -6.13 -4.68
CA ASN A 3 -18.89 -7.52 -4.97
C ASN A 3 -19.24 -8.22 -3.65
N TYR A 4 -20.52 -8.52 -3.46
CA TYR A 4 -20.98 -9.29 -2.31
C TYR A 4 -21.04 -10.78 -2.67
N LEU A 5 -20.72 -11.65 -1.72
CA LEU A 5 -20.84 -13.10 -1.87
C LEU A 5 -22.31 -13.51 -2.10
N ASP A 6 -23.23 -12.87 -1.38
CA ASP A 6 -24.67 -13.03 -1.55
C ASP A 6 -25.45 -11.82 -0.97
N LEU A 7 -26.78 -11.83 -1.13
CA LEU A 7 -27.66 -10.78 -0.61
C LEU A 7 -27.68 -10.71 0.92
N THR A 8 -27.43 -11.82 1.60
CA THR A 8 -27.43 -11.87 3.07
C THR A 8 -26.20 -11.16 3.60
N GLN A 9 -25.01 -11.42 3.03
CA GLN A 9 -23.77 -10.74 3.37
C GLN A 9 -23.89 -9.23 3.14
N ARG A 10 -24.54 -8.83 2.03
CA ARG A 10 -24.80 -7.41 1.78
C ARG A 10 -25.57 -6.75 2.92
N ARG A 11 -26.65 -7.39 3.39
CA ARG A 11 -27.45 -6.88 4.53
C ARG A 11 -26.65 -6.86 5.83
N GLU A 12 -25.81 -7.87 6.07
CA GLU A 12 -24.90 -7.91 7.23
C GLU A 12 -23.92 -6.74 7.21
N ILE A 13 -23.33 -6.43 6.04
CA ILE A 13 -22.41 -5.30 5.88
C ILE A 13 -23.14 -3.97 6.03
N GLU A 14 -24.35 -3.83 5.48
CA GLU A 14 -25.20 -2.65 5.67
C GLU A 14 -25.56 -2.44 7.16
N ALA A 15 -25.80 -3.53 7.90
CA ALA A 15 -26.01 -3.50 9.35
C ALA A 15 -24.73 -3.06 10.10
N LEU A 16 -23.56 -3.61 9.74
CA LEU A 16 -22.28 -3.18 10.31
C LEU A 16 -22.00 -1.70 10.05
N ALA A 17 -22.27 -1.20 8.84
CA ALA A 17 -22.14 0.20 8.46
C ALA A 17 -23.08 1.13 9.25
N SER A 18 -24.15 0.59 9.85
CA SER A 18 -25.07 1.35 10.70
C SER A 18 -24.62 1.47 12.16
N THR A 19 -23.62 0.71 12.59
CA THR A 19 -23.08 0.75 13.96
C THR A 19 -22.46 2.11 14.29
N PHE A 20 -22.42 2.46 15.58
CA PHE A 20 -21.78 3.69 16.05
C PHE A 20 -20.32 3.80 15.58
N THR A 21 -19.55 2.72 15.70
CA THR A 21 -18.14 2.67 15.28
C THR A 21 -18.00 2.99 13.78
N ALA A 22 -18.78 2.32 12.92
CA ALA A 22 -18.71 2.55 11.48
C ALA A 22 -19.21 3.93 11.06
N ARG A 23 -20.25 4.45 11.72
CA ARG A 23 -20.80 5.79 11.41
C ARG A 23 -19.88 6.93 11.83
N THR A 24 -19.17 6.76 12.93
CA THR A 24 -18.29 7.80 13.48
C THR A 24 -16.87 7.70 12.95
N GLU A 25 -16.46 6.53 12.45
CA GLU A 25 -15.09 6.27 12.00
C GLU A 25 -14.04 6.60 13.07
N TRP A 26 -14.42 6.53 14.36
CA TRP A 26 -13.53 6.88 15.46
C TRP A 26 -12.22 6.09 15.46
N PRO A 27 -12.15 4.80 15.04
CA PRO A 27 -10.88 4.09 14.97
C PRO A 27 -9.93 4.71 13.94
N THR A 28 -10.47 5.13 12.78
CA THR A 28 -9.69 5.78 11.72
C THR A 28 -9.27 7.18 12.13
N TRP A 29 -10.13 7.94 12.81
CA TRP A 29 -9.77 9.25 13.39
C TRP A 29 -8.67 9.12 14.45
N LEU A 30 -8.80 8.17 15.37
CA LEU A 30 -7.80 7.93 16.40
C LEU A 30 -6.46 7.53 15.78
N LEU A 31 -6.49 6.65 14.76
CA LEU A 31 -5.30 6.24 14.02
C LEU A 31 -4.64 7.43 13.31
N LEU A 32 -5.41 8.28 12.64
CA LEU A 32 -4.92 9.48 11.97
C LEU A 32 -4.23 10.41 12.97
N ILE A 33 -4.90 10.72 14.09
CA ILE A 33 -4.34 11.54 15.17
C ILE A 33 -3.05 10.91 15.71
N GLY A 34 -3.06 9.60 15.96
CA GLY A 34 -1.91 8.86 16.47
C GLY A 34 -0.71 8.88 15.54
N VAL A 35 -0.91 8.74 14.23
CA VAL A 35 0.18 8.83 13.23
C VAL A 35 0.76 10.23 13.18
N TYR A 36 -0.08 11.28 13.10
CA TYR A 36 0.38 12.66 13.10
C TYR A 36 1.13 13.01 14.39
N ALA A 37 0.52 12.71 15.55
CA ALA A 37 1.13 12.98 16.85
C ALA A 37 2.43 12.20 17.03
N GLY A 38 2.46 10.91 16.65
CA GLY A 38 3.66 10.08 16.72
C GLY A 38 4.78 10.60 15.83
N TRP A 39 4.47 11.01 14.60
CA TRP A 39 5.46 11.59 13.69
C TRP A 39 6.06 12.88 14.27
N PHE A 40 5.23 13.83 14.69
CA PHE A 40 5.71 15.10 15.28
C PHE A 40 6.47 14.87 16.59
N ALA A 41 6.00 13.95 17.45
CA ALA A 41 6.67 13.63 18.71
C ALA A 41 8.07 13.06 18.48
N VAL A 42 8.26 12.16 17.51
CA VAL A 42 9.59 11.62 17.21
C VAL A 42 10.49 12.68 16.56
N ILE A 43 9.98 13.50 15.64
CA ILE A 43 10.76 14.57 15.01
C ILE A 43 11.23 15.60 16.04
N LEU A 44 10.33 16.14 16.85
CA LEU A 44 10.64 17.15 17.88
C LEU A 44 11.44 16.57 19.05
N GLY A 45 11.21 15.30 19.40
CA GLY A 45 11.94 14.59 20.45
C GLY A 45 13.27 13.97 19.99
N SER A 46 13.62 14.08 18.71
CA SER A 46 14.75 13.34 18.12
C SER A 46 16.11 13.64 18.73
N HIS A 47 16.34 14.85 19.26
CA HIS A 47 17.57 15.18 19.99
C HIS A 47 17.73 14.37 21.28
N TRP A 48 16.62 14.04 21.94
CA TRP A 48 16.60 13.21 23.15
C TRP A 48 16.65 11.72 22.83
N LEU A 49 15.94 11.30 21.78
CA LEU A 49 15.90 9.90 21.34
C LEU A 49 17.23 9.47 20.69
N GLY A 50 17.96 10.42 20.10
CA GLY A 50 19.11 10.16 19.24
C GLY A 50 18.70 9.66 17.86
N LEU A 51 19.65 9.63 16.93
CA LEU A 51 19.40 9.27 15.53
C LEU A 51 18.83 7.85 15.38
N GLY A 52 19.46 6.85 16.02
CA GLY A 52 19.09 5.45 15.83
C GLY A 52 17.65 5.13 16.25
N LEU A 53 17.24 5.54 17.45
CA LEU A 53 15.89 5.31 17.95
C LEU A 53 14.85 6.12 17.16
N SER A 54 15.19 7.35 16.75
CA SER A 54 14.31 8.15 15.89
C SER A 54 14.04 7.43 14.56
N LEU A 55 15.07 6.87 13.91
CA LEU A 55 14.91 6.08 12.68
C LEU A 55 14.05 4.84 12.91
N LEU A 56 14.33 4.09 13.99
CA LEU A 56 13.59 2.87 14.34
C LEU A 56 12.09 3.12 14.55
N LEU A 57 11.72 4.28 15.11
CA LEU A 57 10.33 4.65 15.33
C LEU A 57 9.67 5.26 14.08
N LEU A 58 10.39 6.10 13.32
CA LEU A 58 9.83 6.77 12.15
C LEU A 58 9.50 5.79 11.01
N ILE A 59 10.32 4.75 10.78
CA ILE A 59 10.07 3.78 9.70
C ILE A 59 8.67 3.14 9.82
N PRO A 60 8.29 2.48 10.93
CA PRO A 60 6.96 1.89 11.06
C PRO A 60 5.85 2.95 11.11
N ILE A 61 6.08 4.15 11.65
CA ILE A 61 5.09 5.25 11.63
C ILE A 61 4.81 5.69 10.18
N VAL A 62 5.85 5.86 9.36
CA VAL A 62 5.70 6.28 7.95
C VAL A 62 5.14 5.13 7.10
N THR A 63 5.46 3.86 7.41
CA THR A 63 4.78 2.72 6.78
C THR A 63 3.30 2.68 7.16
N LEU A 64 2.95 2.91 8.43
CA LEU A 64 1.56 2.99 8.85
C LEU A 64 0.83 4.17 8.20
N TRP A 65 1.52 5.30 8.03
CA TRP A 65 1.00 6.46 7.29
C TRP A 65 0.61 6.09 5.85
N LEU A 66 1.40 5.27 5.15
CA LEU A 66 1.05 4.79 3.81
C LEU A 66 -0.23 3.94 3.84
N SER A 67 -0.44 3.14 4.88
CA SER A 67 -1.70 2.40 5.10
C SER A 67 -2.86 3.34 5.44
N VAL A 68 -2.64 4.40 6.23
CA VAL A 68 -3.67 5.41 6.50
C VAL A 68 -4.04 6.17 5.23
N GLN A 69 -3.06 6.61 4.43
CA GLN A 69 -3.33 7.25 3.14
C GLN A 69 -4.16 6.36 2.22
N HIS A 70 -3.96 5.04 2.26
CA HIS A 70 -4.78 4.07 1.55
C HIS A 70 -6.25 4.07 2.04
N GLU A 71 -6.51 4.12 3.34
CA GLU A 71 -7.89 4.26 3.84
C GLU A 71 -8.53 5.60 3.43
N LEU A 72 -7.73 6.68 3.43
CA LEU A 72 -8.19 8.02 3.05
C LEU A 72 -8.64 8.08 1.59
N LEU A 73 -7.89 7.45 0.68
CA LEU A 73 -8.23 7.40 -0.74
C LEU A 73 -9.47 6.54 -1.03
N HIS A 74 -9.82 5.61 -0.15
CA HIS A 74 -11.03 4.78 -0.22
C HIS A 74 -12.28 5.44 0.38
N GLY A 75 -12.13 6.64 0.96
CA GLY A 75 -13.26 7.41 1.45
C GLY A 75 -13.45 7.35 2.97
N HIS A 76 -12.45 6.91 3.73
CA HIS A 76 -12.46 6.99 5.20
C HIS A 76 -11.64 8.19 5.67
N PRO A 77 -11.84 8.74 6.88
CA PRO A 77 -12.99 8.52 7.75
C PRO A 77 -14.23 9.32 7.31
N THR A 78 -14.19 10.07 6.20
CA THR A 78 -15.28 10.98 5.83
C THR A 78 -15.82 10.72 4.43
N ARG A 79 -17.12 10.96 4.22
CA ARG A 79 -17.74 10.89 2.88
C ARG A 79 -17.19 11.96 1.91
N SER A 80 -16.46 12.96 2.39
CA SER A 80 -15.91 14.04 1.58
C SER A 80 -14.52 13.67 1.08
N LEU A 81 -14.42 13.34 -0.21
CA LEU A 81 -13.13 13.06 -0.87
C LEU A 81 -12.16 14.24 -0.78
N ARG A 82 -12.67 15.49 -0.70
CA ARG A 82 -11.84 16.69 -0.53
C ARG A 82 -11.23 16.75 0.87
N LEU A 83 -12.02 16.43 1.90
CA LEU A 83 -11.53 16.40 3.28
C LEU A 83 -10.52 15.26 3.47
N ASN A 84 -10.82 14.06 2.99
CA ASN A 84 -9.85 12.95 3.09
C ASN A 84 -8.57 13.25 2.31
N LYS A 85 -8.66 13.91 1.14
CA LYS A 85 -7.49 14.40 0.42
C LYS A 85 -6.68 15.38 1.24
N LEU A 86 -7.31 16.34 1.91
CA LEU A 86 -6.61 17.30 2.78
C LEU A 86 -5.90 16.58 3.93
N LEU A 87 -6.61 15.66 4.60
CA LEU A 87 -6.07 14.84 5.69
C LEU A 87 -4.93 13.94 5.22
N GLY A 88 -4.95 13.47 3.96
CA GLY A 88 -3.95 12.57 3.40
C GLY A 88 -2.82 13.28 2.65
N TYR A 89 -2.84 14.62 2.58
CA TYR A 89 -1.89 15.36 1.74
C TYR A 89 -0.50 15.48 2.37
N ALA A 90 -0.33 15.14 3.65
CA ALA A 90 0.97 15.23 4.30
C ALA A 90 2.02 14.35 3.59
N PRO A 91 3.17 14.90 3.20
CA PRO A 91 4.15 14.19 2.39
C PRO A 91 5.12 13.37 3.26
N PHE A 92 4.65 12.70 4.32
CA PHE A 92 5.55 11.97 5.24
C PHE A 92 6.39 10.91 4.52
N ALA A 93 5.83 10.25 3.51
CA ALA A 93 6.56 9.31 2.67
C ALA A 93 7.29 9.97 1.47
N VAL A 94 7.14 11.29 1.25
CA VAL A 94 7.82 12.13 0.26
C VAL A 94 7.50 11.87 -1.21
N TRP A 95 7.51 10.63 -1.68
CA TRP A 95 7.67 10.37 -3.12
C TRP A 95 6.41 10.54 -3.94
N TYR A 96 5.24 10.19 -3.40
CA TYR A 96 3.98 10.13 -4.16
C TYR A 96 3.01 11.22 -3.72
N PRO A 97 2.57 12.11 -4.64
CA PRO A 97 1.44 12.99 -4.38
C PRO A 97 0.17 12.18 -4.13
N TYR A 98 -0.63 12.58 -3.14
CA TYR A 98 -1.86 11.88 -2.76
C TYR A 98 -2.80 11.64 -3.96
N THR A 99 -2.96 12.64 -4.84
CA THR A 99 -3.86 12.54 -5.99
C THR A 99 -3.37 11.49 -6.99
N LEU A 100 -2.06 11.46 -7.26
CA LEU A 100 -1.46 10.45 -8.13
C LEU A 100 -1.61 9.05 -7.53
N TYR A 101 -1.36 8.91 -6.23
CA TYR A 101 -1.54 7.64 -5.54
C TYR A 101 -2.99 7.15 -5.62
N ARG A 102 -3.96 8.01 -5.28
CA ARG A 102 -5.40 7.71 -5.40
C ARG A 102 -5.76 7.28 -6.82
N ASP A 103 -5.41 8.06 -7.83
CA ASP A 103 -5.86 7.79 -9.21
C ASP A 103 -5.25 6.50 -9.75
N SER A 104 -3.96 6.27 -9.48
CA SER A 104 -3.29 5.01 -9.83
C SER A 104 -3.90 3.82 -9.08
N HIS A 105 -4.18 3.97 -7.79
CA HIS A 105 -4.71 2.87 -6.99
C HIS A 105 -6.17 2.55 -7.35
N LEU A 106 -7.01 3.55 -7.63
CA LEU A 106 -8.37 3.31 -8.08
C LEU A 106 -8.43 2.63 -9.46
N LEU A 107 -7.43 2.87 -10.32
CA LEU A 107 -7.27 2.10 -11.56
C LEU A 107 -6.91 0.64 -11.29
N HIS A 108 -6.05 0.39 -10.31
CA HIS A 108 -5.69 -0.95 -9.85
C HIS A 108 -6.88 -1.75 -9.27
N HIS A 109 -7.90 -1.07 -8.72
CA HIS A 109 -9.16 -1.69 -8.26
C HIS A 109 -10.08 -2.18 -9.39
N ASN A 110 -9.64 -2.14 -10.65
CA ASN A 110 -10.33 -2.86 -11.72
C ASN A 110 -9.88 -4.33 -11.76
N ASP A 111 -10.66 -5.21 -11.11
CA ASP A 111 -10.30 -6.62 -10.93
C ASP A 111 -10.01 -7.36 -12.25
N GLU A 112 -10.71 -7.01 -13.33
CA GLU A 112 -10.54 -7.57 -14.66
C GLU A 112 -9.14 -7.34 -15.25
N ASP A 113 -8.51 -6.23 -14.87
CA ASP A 113 -7.21 -5.81 -15.37
C ASP A 113 -6.05 -6.25 -14.46
N LEU A 114 -6.34 -6.76 -13.26
CA LEU A 114 -5.32 -7.13 -12.28
C LEU A 114 -4.26 -8.05 -12.88
N THR A 115 -3.00 -7.75 -12.58
CA THR A 115 -1.79 -8.43 -13.06
C THR A 115 -1.43 -8.19 -14.53
N LEU A 116 -2.30 -7.57 -15.33
CA LEU A 116 -2.02 -7.31 -16.75
C LEU A 116 -0.96 -6.22 -16.94
N PRO A 117 0.22 -6.54 -17.53
CA PRO A 117 1.31 -5.59 -17.70
C PRO A 117 0.91 -4.39 -18.57
N GLY A 118 1.15 -3.18 -18.06
CA GLY A 118 0.86 -1.93 -18.80
C GLY A 118 -0.59 -1.46 -18.73
N ILE A 119 -1.49 -2.24 -18.12
CA ILE A 119 -2.88 -1.85 -17.82
C ILE A 119 -3.01 -1.65 -16.31
N ASP A 120 -2.73 -2.69 -15.53
CA ASP A 120 -2.66 -2.60 -14.07
C ASP A 120 -1.38 -1.83 -13.68
N PRO A 121 -1.49 -0.64 -13.05
CA PRO A 121 -0.34 0.18 -12.71
C PRO A 121 0.51 -0.43 -11.58
N GLU A 122 -0.03 -1.39 -10.83
CA GLU A 122 0.68 -2.12 -9.78
C GLU A 122 1.16 -3.51 -10.26
N SER A 123 0.94 -3.87 -11.53
CA SER A 123 1.38 -5.15 -12.08
C SER A 123 2.90 -5.31 -11.96
N ARG A 124 3.30 -6.50 -11.51
CA ARG A 124 4.70 -6.91 -11.34
C ARG A 124 5.16 -7.88 -12.43
N TYR A 125 4.35 -8.02 -13.48
CA TYR A 125 4.60 -8.95 -14.56
C TYR A 125 5.02 -8.21 -15.81
N LEU A 126 5.73 -8.92 -16.68
CA LEU A 126 6.03 -8.50 -18.05
C LEU A 126 5.22 -9.35 -19.01
N ASN A 127 4.68 -8.72 -20.05
CA ASN A 127 4.04 -9.45 -21.14
C ASN A 127 5.10 -10.14 -22.01
N GLN A 128 4.67 -10.97 -22.96
CA GLN A 128 5.57 -11.71 -23.84
C GLN A 128 6.61 -10.83 -24.52
N GLN A 129 6.15 -9.76 -25.16
CA GLN A 129 6.98 -8.87 -25.95
C GLN A 129 7.98 -8.10 -25.06
N GLN A 130 7.54 -7.62 -23.90
CA GLN A 130 8.40 -6.96 -22.91
C GLN A 130 9.48 -7.93 -22.41
N TRP A 131 9.12 -9.18 -22.12
CA TRP A 131 10.08 -10.20 -21.68
C TRP A 131 11.14 -10.47 -22.74
N ASP A 132 10.72 -10.71 -23.98
CA ASP A 132 11.61 -11.04 -25.08
C ASP A 132 12.57 -9.89 -25.42
N ASN A 133 12.10 -8.63 -25.29
CA ASN A 133 12.91 -7.43 -25.49
C ASN A 133 13.76 -7.04 -24.27
N SER A 134 13.56 -7.67 -23.11
CA SER A 134 14.34 -7.37 -21.90
C SER A 134 15.75 -7.94 -21.97
N SER A 135 16.73 -7.14 -21.56
CA SER A 135 18.11 -7.58 -21.34
C SER A 135 18.21 -8.62 -20.22
N LEU A 136 19.32 -9.37 -20.18
CA LEU A 136 19.59 -10.33 -19.10
C LEU A 136 19.62 -9.66 -17.72
N PHE A 137 20.12 -8.42 -17.66
CA PHE A 137 20.13 -7.62 -16.43
C PHE A 137 18.71 -7.29 -15.96
N GLU A 138 17.84 -6.79 -16.84
CA GLU A 138 16.45 -6.47 -16.50
C GLU A 138 15.69 -7.73 -16.05
N ARG A 139 15.84 -8.85 -16.78
CA ARG A 139 15.27 -10.14 -16.37
C ARG A 139 15.76 -10.57 -14.99
N GLY A 140 17.05 -10.38 -14.70
CA GLY A 140 17.64 -10.65 -13.38
C GLY A 140 17.03 -9.79 -12.27
N VAL A 141 16.86 -8.49 -12.51
CA VAL A 141 16.17 -7.58 -11.57
C VAL A 141 14.74 -8.03 -11.34
N HIS A 142 13.99 -8.36 -12.39
CA HIS A 142 12.62 -8.85 -12.27
C HIS A 142 12.55 -10.15 -11.44
N TRP A 143 13.42 -11.12 -11.69
CA TRP A 143 13.52 -12.33 -10.87
C TRP A 143 13.86 -12.02 -9.41
N LEU A 144 14.78 -11.11 -9.16
CA LEU A 144 15.15 -10.73 -7.79
C LEU A 144 13.96 -10.09 -7.06
N THR A 145 13.17 -9.24 -7.73
CA THR A 145 11.94 -8.67 -7.13
C THR A 145 10.84 -9.69 -6.85
N LYS A 146 10.94 -10.91 -7.40
CA LYS A 146 10.07 -12.04 -7.05
C LYS A 146 10.49 -12.74 -5.76
N THR A 147 11.62 -12.39 -5.15
CA THR A 147 12.01 -12.81 -3.79
C THR A 147 11.58 -11.74 -2.76
N VAL A 148 11.37 -12.12 -1.50
CA VAL A 148 11.03 -11.16 -0.44
C VAL A 148 12.20 -10.21 -0.16
N LEU A 149 13.44 -10.71 -0.12
CA LEU A 149 14.61 -9.86 0.09
C LEU A 149 14.78 -8.86 -1.05
N GLY A 150 14.69 -9.32 -2.30
CA GLY A 150 14.76 -8.45 -3.46
C GLY A 150 13.61 -7.46 -3.53
N ARG A 151 12.38 -7.85 -3.12
CA ARG A 151 11.26 -6.93 -2.95
C ARG A 151 11.60 -5.84 -1.92
N PHE A 152 12.04 -6.23 -0.74
CA PHE A 152 12.37 -5.29 0.32
C PHE A 152 13.47 -4.29 -0.10
N VAL A 153 14.52 -4.75 -0.77
CA VAL A 153 15.65 -3.88 -1.17
C VAL A 153 15.33 -3.05 -2.42
N LEU A 154 14.67 -3.64 -3.42
CA LEU A 154 14.55 -3.03 -4.76
C LEU A 154 13.20 -2.38 -5.04
N ALA A 155 12.12 -2.72 -4.32
CA ALA A 155 10.79 -2.20 -4.66
C ALA A 155 10.74 -0.67 -4.60
N ALA A 156 11.21 -0.07 -3.50
CA ALA A 156 11.21 1.37 -3.32
C ALA A 156 12.05 2.10 -4.38
N PRO A 157 13.36 1.80 -4.59
CA PRO A 157 14.14 2.52 -5.59
C PRO A 157 13.61 2.31 -7.01
N LEU A 158 13.14 1.11 -7.36
CA LEU A 158 12.54 0.88 -8.68
C LEU A 158 11.22 1.65 -8.85
N ALA A 159 10.38 1.72 -7.82
CA ALA A 159 9.12 2.45 -7.87
C ALA A 159 9.34 3.96 -8.00
N ILE A 160 10.29 4.52 -7.25
CA ILE A 160 10.70 5.93 -7.35
C ILE A 160 11.29 6.22 -8.75
N ALA A 161 12.15 5.34 -9.27
CA ALA A 161 12.74 5.51 -10.60
C ALA A 161 11.71 5.41 -11.73
N ARG A 162 10.69 4.55 -11.58
CA ARG A 162 9.56 4.49 -12.53
C ARG A 162 8.71 5.75 -12.44
N LEU A 163 8.36 6.17 -11.22
CA LEU A 163 7.60 7.40 -10.97
C LEU A 163 8.26 8.61 -11.64
N ALA A 164 9.55 8.83 -11.37
CA ALA A 164 10.31 9.93 -11.95
C ALA A 164 10.30 9.90 -13.49
N ARG A 165 10.50 8.73 -14.11
CA ARG A 165 10.49 8.57 -15.56
C ARG A 165 9.13 8.83 -16.19
N HIS A 166 8.06 8.31 -15.61
CA HIS A 166 6.70 8.46 -16.14
C HIS A 166 6.17 9.88 -15.96
N GLU A 167 6.33 10.45 -14.77
CA GLU A 167 5.75 11.73 -14.43
C GLU A 167 6.50 12.91 -15.04
N PHE A 168 7.81 12.78 -15.29
CA PHE A 168 8.57 13.79 -16.03
C PHE A 168 7.99 14.02 -17.43
N ARG A 169 7.55 12.96 -18.11
CA ARG A 169 6.92 13.06 -19.45
C ARG A 169 5.51 13.65 -19.40
N ARG A 170 4.82 13.52 -18.25
CA ARG A 170 3.44 13.98 -18.03
C ARG A 170 3.37 15.31 -17.27
N LEU A 171 4.52 15.91 -16.94
CA LEU A 171 4.59 17.09 -16.09
C LEU A 171 3.71 18.24 -16.60
N PRO A 172 3.63 18.56 -17.91
CA PRO A 172 2.76 19.63 -18.40
C PRO A 172 1.27 19.44 -18.04
N GLN A 173 0.80 18.20 -17.93
CA GLN A 173 -0.59 17.88 -17.62
C GLN A 173 -0.87 17.83 -16.11
N VAL A 174 0.16 17.58 -15.28
CA VAL A 174 0.01 17.34 -13.84
C VAL A 174 0.81 18.31 -12.96
N TRP A 175 1.38 19.37 -13.53
CA TRP A 175 2.24 20.31 -12.81
C TRP A 175 1.61 20.95 -11.57
N PRO A 176 0.30 21.29 -11.50
CA PRO A 176 -0.26 21.92 -10.30
C PRO A 176 -0.23 20.98 -9.09
N MET A 177 -0.46 19.68 -9.33
CA MET A 177 -0.36 18.64 -8.30
C MET A 177 1.08 18.55 -7.80
N TRP A 178 2.05 18.50 -8.71
CA TRP A 178 3.46 18.40 -8.35
C TRP A 178 3.98 19.67 -7.67
N LEU A 179 3.52 20.86 -8.06
CA LEU A 179 3.86 22.12 -7.39
C LEU A 179 3.32 22.13 -5.96
N ALA A 180 2.04 21.77 -5.76
CA ALA A 180 1.45 21.73 -4.43
C ALA A 180 2.13 20.67 -3.55
N HIS A 181 2.40 19.47 -4.08
CA HIS A 181 3.14 18.42 -3.37
C HIS A 181 4.57 18.87 -3.03
N GLY A 182 5.28 19.46 -3.99
CA GLY A 182 6.63 19.98 -3.82
C GLY A 182 6.70 21.07 -2.76
N ALA A 183 5.76 22.02 -2.75
CA ALA A 183 5.70 23.09 -1.76
C ALA A 183 5.54 22.55 -0.33
N VAL A 184 4.59 21.62 -0.10
CA VAL A 184 4.37 21.02 1.22
C VAL A 184 5.54 20.11 1.61
N THR A 185 6.16 19.43 0.63
CA THR A 185 7.36 18.61 0.86
C THR A 185 8.55 19.46 1.29
N VAL A 186 8.81 20.58 0.61
CA VAL A 186 9.86 21.52 1.00
C VAL A 186 9.61 22.06 2.41
N LEU A 187 8.37 22.47 2.72
CA LEU A 187 8.01 22.92 4.07
C LEU A 187 8.29 21.84 5.13
N MET A 188 7.89 20.59 4.88
CA MET A 188 8.14 19.47 5.78
C MET A 188 9.63 19.19 5.94
N LEU A 189 10.42 19.16 4.85
CA LEU A 189 11.86 18.90 4.92
C LEU A 189 12.61 20.04 5.62
N SER A 190 12.20 21.30 5.41
CA SER A 190 12.72 22.45 6.16
C SER A 190 12.39 22.36 7.64
N PHE A 191 11.18 21.91 8.00
CA PHE A 191 10.81 21.66 9.39
C PHE A 191 11.71 20.59 10.03
N ILE A 192 11.91 19.45 9.37
CA ILE A 192 12.81 18.40 9.85
C ILE A 192 14.24 18.93 10.02
N ALA A 193 14.73 19.70 9.04
CA ALA A 193 16.09 20.26 9.08
C ALA A 193 16.31 21.23 10.25
N HIS A 194 15.26 21.94 10.69
CA HIS A 194 15.36 22.95 11.74
C HIS A 194 15.07 22.41 13.14
N TYR A 195 14.13 21.46 13.25
CA TYR A 195 13.58 21.04 14.55
C TYR A 195 13.96 19.60 14.95
N SER A 196 14.83 18.93 14.20
CA SER A 196 15.20 17.55 14.48
C SER A 196 16.71 17.31 14.42
N ALA A 197 17.16 16.27 15.11
CA ALA A 197 18.52 15.75 15.00
C ALA A 197 18.80 15.06 13.65
N LEU A 198 17.77 14.83 12.83
CA LEU A 198 17.88 14.18 11.54
C LEU A 198 18.16 15.24 10.47
N SER A 199 19.25 15.06 9.73
CA SER A 199 19.39 15.76 8.45
C SER A 199 18.30 15.32 7.45
N VAL A 200 18.03 16.17 6.45
CA VAL A 200 17.13 15.84 5.33
C VAL A 200 17.52 14.51 4.66
N TRP A 201 18.82 14.22 4.54
CA TRP A 201 19.31 12.97 3.95
C TRP A 201 19.00 11.75 4.80
N HIS A 202 19.11 11.84 6.13
CA HIS A 202 18.68 10.75 7.01
C HIS A 202 17.20 10.46 6.82
N TYR A 203 16.35 11.49 6.74
CA TYR A 203 14.93 11.30 6.54
C TYR A 203 14.60 10.68 5.17
N LEU A 204 15.17 11.21 4.08
CA LEU A 204 14.91 10.70 2.74
C LEU A 204 15.38 9.25 2.56
N LEU A 205 16.61 8.94 2.98
CA LEU A 205 17.25 7.67 2.67
C LEU A 205 17.02 6.60 3.74
N LEU A 206 16.90 6.97 5.02
CA LEU A 206 16.82 6.02 6.14
C LEU A 206 15.44 5.96 6.80
N VAL A 207 14.50 6.85 6.45
CA VAL A 207 13.10 6.75 6.88
C VAL A 207 12.20 6.47 5.69
N SER A 208 12.16 7.39 4.72
CA SER A 208 11.18 7.36 3.64
C SER A 208 11.36 6.17 2.69
N VAL A 209 12.59 5.88 2.24
CA VAL A 209 12.87 4.70 1.41
C VAL A 209 12.61 3.38 2.15
N PRO A 210 13.13 3.15 3.37
CA PRO A 210 12.80 1.95 4.14
C PRO A 210 11.32 1.78 4.45
N ALA A 211 10.58 2.88 4.68
CA ALA A 211 9.14 2.81 4.90
C ALA A 211 8.38 2.33 3.66
N LEU A 212 8.76 2.80 2.46
CA LEU A 212 8.25 2.28 1.18
C LEU A 212 8.64 0.81 0.97
N SER A 213 9.89 0.44 1.28
CA SER A 213 10.37 -0.94 1.21
C SER A 213 9.57 -1.86 2.11
N LEU A 214 9.29 -1.44 3.35
CA LEU A 214 8.47 -2.19 4.29
C LEU A 214 7.00 -2.26 3.84
N ALA A 215 6.43 -1.16 3.34
CA ALA A 215 5.09 -1.17 2.74
C ALA A 215 4.99 -2.12 1.53
N SER A 216 6.08 -2.27 0.76
CA SER A 216 6.12 -3.18 -0.39
C SER A 216 6.06 -4.66 -0.02
N ILE A 217 6.29 -5.02 1.25
CA ILE A 217 6.06 -6.38 1.76
C ILE A 217 4.56 -6.69 1.74
N ARG A 218 3.69 -5.71 2.02
CA ARG A 218 2.23 -5.86 1.93
C ARG A 218 1.84 -6.37 0.55
N SER A 219 2.29 -5.65 -0.48
CA SER A 219 2.06 -5.91 -1.89
C SER A 219 3.07 -6.86 -2.54
N TYR A 220 3.77 -7.68 -1.74
CA TYR A 220 4.72 -8.66 -2.27
C TYR A 220 4.03 -9.74 -3.11
N TYR A 221 2.89 -10.25 -2.64
CA TYR A 221 2.12 -11.29 -3.32
C TYR A 221 0.62 -11.13 -3.08
N GLU A 222 0.15 -9.89 -3.24
CA GLU A 222 -1.27 -9.54 -3.21
C GLU A 222 -2.02 -10.12 -4.42
N HIS A 223 -1.33 -10.21 -5.56
CA HIS A 223 -1.90 -10.72 -6.80
C HIS A 223 -1.05 -11.79 -7.49
N ARG A 224 -1.75 -12.74 -8.12
CA ARG A 224 -1.21 -13.77 -9.03
C ARG A 224 -1.97 -13.75 -10.36
N PRO A 225 -1.35 -14.13 -11.48
CA PRO A 225 -2.06 -14.28 -12.74
C PRO A 225 -3.04 -15.44 -12.66
N HIS A 226 -4.28 -15.23 -13.08
CA HIS A 226 -5.29 -16.26 -13.16
C HIS A 226 -6.36 -15.90 -14.20
N PRO A 227 -6.99 -16.84 -14.93
CA PRO A 227 -8.05 -16.49 -15.87
C PRO A 227 -9.24 -15.80 -15.20
N GLN A 228 -9.69 -16.32 -14.06
CA GLN A 228 -10.78 -15.74 -13.26
C GLN A 228 -10.27 -14.58 -12.37
N PRO A 229 -10.81 -13.35 -12.51
CA PRO A 229 -10.40 -12.17 -11.75
C PRO A 229 -10.39 -12.34 -10.23
N GLU A 230 -11.44 -12.95 -9.67
CA GLU A 230 -11.62 -13.14 -8.22
C GLU A 230 -10.55 -14.06 -7.61
N GLN A 231 -9.90 -14.90 -8.42
CA GLN A 231 -8.83 -15.80 -7.98
C GLN A 231 -7.43 -15.20 -8.17
N ARG A 232 -7.34 -13.96 -8.65
CA ARG A 232 -6.09 -13.22 -8.78
C ARG A 232 -5.67 -12.59 -7.46
N THR A 233 -6.57 -12.39 -6.51
CA THR A 233 -6.34 -11.60 -5.30
C THR A 233 -6.23 -12.48 -4.05
N VAL A 234 -5.22 -12.23 -3.21
CA VAL A 234 -4.90 -13.08 -2.06
C VAL A 234 -5.83 -12.85 -0.87
N LEU A 235 -6.02 -13.91 -0.09
CA LEU A 235 -6.40 -13.83 1.32
C LEU A 235 -5.15 -14.15 2.14
N ASN A 236 -4.56 -13.18 2.83
CA ASN A 236 -3.41 -13.41 3.68
C ASN A 236 -3.81 -13.32 5.16
N GLU A 237 -3.88 -14.46 5.85
CA GLU A 237 -4.21 -14.56 7.27
C GLU A 237 -2.99 -14.19 8.13
N ALA A 238 -2.67 -12.90 8.14
CA ALA A 238 -1.55 -12.37 8.90
C ALA A 238 -1.85 -12.23 10.39
N SER A 239 -0.79 -12.23 11.20
CA SER A 239 -0.82 -11.92 12.63
C SER A 239 -0.31 -10.51 12.91
N TRP A 240 -0.38 -10.10 14.18
CA TRP A 240 0.43 -8.98 14.65
C TRP A 240 1.93 -9.23 14.35
N PRO A 241 2.72 -8.21 13.98
CA PRO A 241 2.36 -6.79 13.86
C PRO A 241 1.72 -6.39 12.51
N TRP A 242 1.70 -7.28 11.53
CA TRP A 242 1.33 -6.97 10.15
C TRP A 242 -0.11 -6.51 9.98
N THR A 243 -1.05 -7.13 10.69
CA THR A 243 -2.47 -6.74 10.64
C THR A 243 -2.70 -5.30 11.08
N TRP A 244 -1.87 -4.80 12.00
CA TRP A 244 -1.92 -3.41 12.44
C TRP A 244 -1.18 -2.49 11.47
N LEU A 245 0.03 -2.86 11.06
CA LEU A 245 0.85 -2.05 10.16
C LEU A 245 0.18 -1.82 8.79
N PHE A 246 -0.56 -2.82 8.32
CA PHE A 246 -1.25 -2.80 7.03
C PHE A 246 -2.76 -2.62 7.14
N LEU A 247 -3.27 -2.35 8.34
CA LEU A 247 -4.69 -2.10 8.60
C LEU A 247 -5.57 -3.20 7.99
N ASN A 248 -5.28 -4.45 8.30
CA ASN A 248 -5.98 -5.64 7.81
C ASN A 248 -6.12 -5.78 6.26
N ASN A 249 -5.52 -4.89 5.45
CA ASN A 249 -5.56 -4.94 3.99
C ASN A 249 -4.84 -6.17 3.41
N ASN A 250 -4.16 -6.95 4.27
CA ASN A 250 -3.71 -8.31 3.97
C ASN A 250 -4.87 -9.26 3.59
N LEU A 251 -6.10 -8.99 4.03
CA LEU A 251 -7.31 -9.66 3.53
C LEU A 251 -7.72 -9.05 2.18
N HIS A 252 -6.79 -9.08 1.22
CA HIS A 252 -6.80 -8.20 0.07
C HIS A 252 -7.96 -8.47 -0.89
N LEU A 253 -8.39 -9.72 -1.05
CA LEU A 253 -9.61 -10.04 -1.83
C LEU A 253 -10.86 -9.39 -1.21
N VAL A 254 -11.01 -9.45 0.11
CA VAL A 254 -12.15 -8.82 0.80
C VAL A 254 -12.12 -7.31 0.57
N HIS A 255 -10.94 -6.71 0.60
CA HIS A 255 -10.74 -5.30 0.30
C HIS A 255 -11.11 -4.95 -1.15
N HIS A 256 -10.63 -5.70 -2.14
CA HIS A 256 -10.97 -5.49 -3.56
C HIS A 256 -12.49 -5.60 -3.81
N ASP A 257 -13.11 -6.62 -3.24
CA ASP A 257 -14.55 -6.83 -3.39
C ASP A 257 -15.37 -5.81 -2.60
N LEU A 258 -14.87 -5.30 -1.47
CA LEU A 258 -15.58 -4.36 -0.60
C LEU A 258 -14.70 -3.13 -0.28
N PRO A 259 -14.34 -2.29 -1.26
CA PRO A 259 -13.29 -1.27 -1.12
C PRO A 259 -13.66 -0.11 -0.17
N LYS A 260 -14.94 0.00 0.19
CA LYS A 260 -15.45 0.99 1.16
C LYS A 260 -15.67 0.40 2.55
N LEU A 261 -15.28 -0.85 2.79
CA LEU A 261 -15.37 -1.47 4.10
C LEU A 261 -14.17 -0.98 4.93
N PRO A 262 -14.40 -0.30 6.07
CA PRO A 262 -13.30 0.20 6.90
C PRO A 262 -12.37 -0.92 7.33
N TRP A 263 -11.07 -0.66 7.36
CA TRP A 263 -10.03 -1.64 7.70
C TRP A 263 -10.28 -2.46 8.98
N TYR A 264 -10.88 -1.86 10.02
CA TYR A 264 -11.15 -2.53 11.29
C TYR A 264 -12.33 -3.52 11.21
N LEU A 265 -13.15 -3.48 10.17
CA LEU A 265 -14.25 -4.42 9.92
C LEU A 265 -13.86 -5.57 8.97
N LEU A 266 -12.77 -5.45 8.20
CA LEU A 266 -12.28 -6.51 7.30
C LEU A 266 -12.19 -7.87 7.99
N PRO A 267 -11.58 -8.01 9.20
CA PRO A 267 -11.47 -9.32 9.85
C PRO A 267 -12.82 -9.90 10.25
N THR A 268 -13.78 -9.07 10.64
CA THR A 268 -15.13 -9.50 11.03
C THR A 268 -15.88 -10.06 9.83
N VAL A 269 -15.88 -9.34 8.70
CA VAL A 269 -16.53 -9.77 7.46
C VAL A 269 -15.87 -11.00 6.87
N TYR A 270 -14.54 -11.11 6.96
CA TYR A 270 -13.81 -12.29 6.52
C TYR A 270 -14.17 -13.53 7.36
N ARG A 271 -14.04 -13.44 8.69
CA ARG A 271 -14.21 -14.59 9.59
C ARG A 271 -15.63 -15.15 9.56
N ALA A 272 -16.64 -14.29 9.42
CA ALA A 272 -18.04 -14.71 9.35
C ALA A 272 -18.31 -15.69 8.19
N ARG A 273 -17.54 -15.60 7.10
CA ARG A 273 -17.75 -16.38 5.87
C ARG A 273 -16.44 -16.89 5.26
N ARG A 274 -15.48 -17.26 6.11
CA ARG A 274 -14.11 -17.59 5.71
C ARG A 274 -14.04 -18.58 4.55
N GLU A 275 -14.80 -19.67 4.63
CA GLU A 275 -14.80 -20.73 3.62
C GLU A 275 -15.28 -20.25 2.25
N GLN A 276 -16.30 -19.39 2.23
CA GLN A 276 -16.83 -18.81 0.98
C GLN A 276 -15.80 -17.87 0.34
N TRP A 277 -15.11 -17.06 1.15
CA TRP A 277 -14.02 -16.20 0.68
C TRP A 277 -12.87 -17.02 0.08
N VAL A 278 -12.46 -18.10 0.75
CA VAL A 278 -11.39 -19.00 0.26
C VAL A 278 -11.82 -19.72 -1.03
N ALA A 279 -13.08 -20.15 -1.13
CA ALA A 279 -13.61 -20.73 -2.35
C ALA A 279 -13.58 -19.72 -3.51
N ARG A 280 -14.02 -18.48 -3.25
CA ARG A 280 -14.00 -17.39 -4.24
C ARG A 280 -12.58 -17.04 -4.71
N SER A 281 -11.58 -17.08 -3.82
CA SER A 281 -10.19 -16.84 -4.21
C SER A 281 -9.54 -18.01 -4.97
N GLY A 282 -10.27 -19.11 -5.22
CA GLY A 282 -9.70 -20.32 -5.81
C GLY A 282 -8.59 -20.92 -4.94
N GLY A 283 -8.75 -20.85 -3.62
CA GLY A 283 -7.76 -21.30 -2.66
C GLY A 283 -6.49 -20.44 -2.60
N PHE A 284 -6.51 -19.19 -3.13
CA PHE A 284 -5.40 -18.26 -2.98
C PHE A 284 -5.33 -17.72 -1.54
N LEU A 285 -4.81 -18.56 -0.65
CA LEU A 285 -4.72 -18.33 0.79
C LEU A 285 -3.27 -18.43 1.24
N VAL A 286 -2.83 -17.46 2.04
CA VAL A 286 -1.49 -17.39 2.63
C VAL A 286 -1.61 -17.30 4.15
N GLN A 287 -0.78 -18.05 4.86
CA GLN A 287 -0.73 -18.09 6.33
C GLN A 287 0.24 -17.04 6.87
N GLY A 288 -0.05 -15.78 6.60
CA GLY A 288 0.73 -14.65 7.09
C GLY A 288 2.01 -14.36 6.31
N TYR A 289 2.56 -13.17 6.53
CA TYR A 289 3.82 -12.75 5.92
C TYR A 289 5.02 -13.59 6.35
N GLY A 290 4.98 -14.23 7.53
CA GLY A 290 6.01 -15.18 7.97
C GLY A 290 6.15 -16.40 7.05
N GLN A 291 5.04 -16.88 6.49
CA GLN A 291 5.08 -17.94 5.48
C GLN A 291 5.77 -17.46 4.19
N LEU A 292 5.47 -16.24 3.74
CA LEU A 292 6.09 -15.64 2.55
C LEU A 292 7.59 -15.42 2.77
N ILE A 293 7.98 -14.83 3.90
CA ILE A 293 9.38 -14.57 4.26
C ILE A 293 10.17 -15.88 4.33
N SER A 294 9.64 -16.90 5.02
CA SER A 294 10.36 -18.17 5.21
C SER A 294 10.52 -18.97 3.91
N ARG A 295 9.50 -19.01 3.05
CA ARG A 295 9.53 -19.79 1.80
C ARG A 295 10.18 -19.06 0.63
N HIS A 296 10.07 -17.73 0.62
CA HIS A 296 10.44 -16.90 -0.54
C HIS A 296 11.42 -15.77 -0.19
N GLY A 297 12.08 -15.83 0.96
CA GLY A 297 13.16 -14.92 1.36
C GLY A 297 14.17 -14.68 0.23
N LEU A 298 14.69 -15.77 -0.35
CA LEU A 298 15.66 -15.78 -1.44
C LEU A 298 15.17 -16.54 -2.69
N LYS A 299 13.99 -17.16 -2.62
CA LYS A 299 13.42 -17.95 -3.72
C LYS A 299 12.27 -17.18 -4.36
N ALA A 300 12.29 -17.08 -5.69
CA ALA A 300 11.19 -16.44 -6.42
C ALA A 300 9.85 -17.14 -6.13
N ILE A 301 8.80 -16.35 -5.91
CA ILE A 301 7.45 -16.87 -5.64
C ILE A 301 6.75 -17.38 -6.90
N ASP A 302 6.96 -16.70 -8.02
CA ASP A 302 6.43 -17.07 -9.32
C ASP A 302 7.27 -16.46 -10.46
N SER A 303 6.86 -16.73 -11.71
CA SER A 303 7.48 -16.15 -12.90
C SER A 303 7.21 -14.65 -13.00
N PRO A 304 8.21 -13.82 -13.35
CA PRO A 304 7.99 -12.43 -13.76
C PRO A 304 7.33 -12.29 -15.13
N ARG A 305 7.35 -13.33 -15.98
CA ARG A 305 6.62 -13.33 -17.25
C ARG A 305 5.16 -13.72 -17.00
N HIS A 306 4.23 -12.87 -17.45
CA HIS A 306 2.80 -13.13 -17.35
C HIS A 306 2.44 -14.35 -18.23
N PRO A 307 1.67 -15.32 -17.73
CA PRO A 307 1.37 -16.55 -18.49
C PRO A 307 0.35 -16.35 -19.62
N PHE A 308 -0.41 -15.25 -19.62
CA PHE A 308 -1.51 -15.01 -20.55
C PHE A 308 -1.41 -13.70 -21.36
N ALA A 309 -0.36 -12.91 -21.17
CA ALA A 309 -0.21 -11.57 -21.76
C ALA A 309 1.09 -11.45 -22.55
#